data_AF-A0AA96XGC6-F1
#
_entry.id   AF-A0AA96XGC6-F1
#
_cell.length_a   1.000
_cell.length_b   1.000
_cell.length_c   1.000
_cell.angle_alpha   90.00
_cell.angle_beta   90.00
_cell.angle_gamma   90.00
#
_symmetry.space_group_name_H-M   'P 1'
#
loop_
_entity.id
_entity.type
_entity.pdbx_description
1 polymer ?
#
loop_
_entity_poly.entity_id
_entity_poly.type
_entity_poly.pdbx_seq_one_letter_code
_entity_poly.pdbx_strand_id
1 'polypeptide(L)'
;MRIGHEAHFEALETAFRGAKPTPADQVRALVHAHTRVHAEHPQLALVVNEEFYALSLELAAPAQALRDKANAMLLDAIQRGMAQGQFSPLHPQITAAAIVGMGSRIPHWFEPGGPIAVETLAKTHAELALRMLGSVSGA
;
A
#
# COMPACT_ATOMS: atom_id res chain seq x y z
N MET A 1 -2.40 9.11 16.50
CA MET A 1 -2.95 7.83 16.01
C MET A 1 -3.91 7.96 14.84
N ARG A 2 -5.16 8.41 15.04
CA ARG A 2 -6.13 8.54 13.93
C ARG A 2 -5.62 9.39 12.77
N ILE A 3 -4.99 10.53 13.08
CA ILE A 3 -4.41 11.46 12.09
C ILE A 3 -3.40 10.76 11.16
N GLY A 4 -2.60 9.81 11.66
CA GLY A 4 -1.65 9.07 10.83
C GLY A 4 -2.34 8.13 9.84
N HIS A 5 -3.42 7.47 10.25
CA HIS A 5 -4.26 6.66 9.37
C HIS A 5 -5.06 7.51 8.38
N GLU A 6 -5.54 8.69 8.80
CA GLU A 6 -6.25 9.64 7.94
C GLU A 6 -5.33 10.15 6.84
N ALA A 7 -4.14 10.66 7.20
CA ALA A 7 -3.15 11.13 6.24
C ALA A 7 -2.69 10.03 5.27
N HIS A 8 -2.51 8.79 5.78
CA HIS A 8 -2.21 7.63 4.94
C HIS A 8 -3.34 7.35 3.94
N PHE A 9 -4.58 7.28 4.42
CA PHE A 9 -5.75 7.03 3.58
C PHE A 9 -5.93 8.12 2.52
N GLU A 10 -5.81 9.39 2.90
CA GLU A 10 -5.91 10.54 1.98
C GLU A 10 -4.85 10.51 0.89
N ALA A 11 -3.61 10.13 1.23
CA ALA A 11 -2.53 9.98 0.26
C ALA A 11 -2.83 8.86 -0.76
N LEU A 12 -3.32 7.72 -0.28
CA LEU A 12 -3.71 6.59 -1.13
C LEU A 12 -4.91 6.94 -2.04
N GLU A 13 -5.93 7.60 -1.49
CA GLU A 13 -7.10 8.03 -2.25
C GLU A 13 -6.73 9.04 -3.33
N THR A 14 -5.89 10.01 -3.01
CA THR A 14 -5.38 11.00 -3.97
C THR A 14 -4.60 10.33 -5.09
N ALA A 15 -3.68 9.42 -4.75
CA ALA A 15 -2.89 8.69 -5.75
C ALA A 15 -3.77 7.82 -6.66
N PHE A 16 -4.74 7.11 -6.08
CA PHE A 16 -5.67 6.27 -6.83
C PHE A 16 -6.53 7.07 -7.81
N ARG A 17 -7.07 8.22 -7.38
CA ARG A 17 -7.89 9.10 -8.23
C ARG A 17 -7.08 9.80 -9.31
N GLY A 18 -5.81 10.11 -9.05
CA GLY A 18 -4.90 10.72 -10.01
C GLY A 18 -4.31 9.74 -11.03
N ALA A 19 -4.43 8.44 -10.80
CA ALA A 19 -3.93 7.42 -11.72
C ALA A 19 -4.83 7.29 -12.96
N LYS A 20 -4.25 6.78 -14.05
CA LYS A 20 -5.05 6.32 -15.19
C LYS A 20 -6.02 5.24 -14.70
N PRO A 21 -7.25 5.15 -15.25
CA PRO A 21 -8.27 4.20 -14.79
C PRO A 21 -8.00 2.77 -15.28
N THR A 22 -6.74 2.33 -15.28
CA THR A 22 -6.34 0.94 -15.55
C THR A 22 -5.98 0.25 -14.22
N PRO A 23 -6.27 -1.06 -14.06
CA PRO A 23 -5.89 -1.81 -12.87
C PRO A 23 -4.40 -1.69 -12.52
N ALA A 24 -3.51 -1.82 -13.51
CA ALA A 24 -2.07 -1.73 -13.31
C ALA A 24 -1.61 -0.35 -12.84
N ASP A 25 -2.14 0.73 -13.41
CA ASP A 25 -1.77 2.09 -13.00
C ASP A 25 -2.29 2.42 -11.60
N GLN A 26 -3.48 1.95 -11.24
CA GLN A 26 -4.06 2.14 -9.91
C GLN A 26 -3.32 1.34 -8.83
N VAL A 27 -2.95 0.08 -9.09
CA VAL A 27 -2.09 -0.69 -8.18
C VAL A 27 -0.75 0.01 -8.00
N ARG A 28 -0.13 0.45 -9.10
CA ARG A 28 1.16 1.15 -9.06
C ARG A 28 1.07 2.42 -8.21
N ALA A 29 0.03 3.22 -8.38
CA ALA A 29 -0.18 4.45 -7.62
C ALA A 29 -0.41 4.19 -6.13
N LEU A 30 -1.25 3.21 -5.79
CA LEU A 30 -1.53 2.83 -4.39
C LEU A 30 -0.27 2.36 -3.66
N VAL A 31 0.51 1.47 -4.28
CA VAL A 31 1.72 0.90 -3.67
C VAL A 31 2.84 1.92 -3.55
N HIS A 32 2.98 2.80 -4.56
CA HIS A 32 3.92 3.91 -4.54
C HIS A 32 3.59 4.88 -3.39
N ALA A 33 2.34 5.33 -3.28
CA ALA A 33 1.90 6.21 -2.19
C ALA A 33 2.05 5.56 -0.81
N HIS A 34 1.63 4.30 -0.66
CA HIS A 34 1.77 3.54 0.59
C HIS A 34 3.25 3.45 1.02
N THR A 35 4.14 3.19 0.08
CA THR A 35 5.58 3.12 0.32
C THR A 35 6.15 4.48 0.73
N ARG A 36 5.79 5.56 0.03
CA ARG A 36 6.25 6.92 0.35
C ARG A 36 5.84 7.34 1.76
N VAL A 37 4.57 7.18 2.12
CA VAL A 37 4.08 7.56 3.46
C VAL A 37 4.87 6.84 4.56
N HIS A 38 5.12 5.54 4.41
CA HIS A 38 5.89 4.78 5.40
C HIS A 38 7.39 5.14 5.43
N ALA A 39 7.96 5.58 4.30
CA ALA A 39 9.37 5.94 4.20
C ALA A 39 9.67 7.39 4.64
N GLU A 40 8.73 8.32 4.42
CA GLU A 40 8.87 9.74 4.77
C GLU A 40 8.56 10.01 6.24
N HIS A 41 7.74 9.17 6.86
CA HIS A 41 7.32 9.30 8.26
C HIS A 41 7.52 8.01 9.07
N PRO A 42 8.74 7.43 9.12
CA PRO A 42 8.96 6.09 9.69
C PRO A 42 8.63 6.02 11.19
N GLN A 43 8.94 7.06 11.97
CA GLN A 43 8.59 7.11 13.40
C GLN A 43 7.07 7.12 13.61
N LEU A 44 6.34 7.95 12.86
CA LEU A 44 4.88 7.98 12.92
C LEU A 44 4.30 6.64 12.48
N ALA A 45 4.84 6.03 11.43
CA ALA A 45 4.42 4.73 10.95
C ALA A 45 4.64 3.60 11.97
N LEU A 46 5.75 3.60 12.71
CA LEU A 46 5.98 2.64 13.81
C LEU A 46 4.94 2.80 14.90
N VAL A 47 4.78 4.02 15.41
CA VAL A 47 3.79 4.33 16.45
C VAL A 47 2.39 3.91 16.01
N VAL A 48 1.98 4.32 14.82
CA VAL A 48 0.67 4.02 14.23
C VAL A 48 0.46 2.51 14.05
N ASN A 49 1.51 1.77 13.71
CA ASN A 49 1.42 0.32 13.53
C ASN A 49 1.41 -0.45 14.84
N GLU A 50 2.24 -0.07 15.80
CA GLU A 50 2.40 -0.77 17.08
C GLU A 50 1.26 -0.46 18.06
N GLU A 51 0.92 0.81 18.24
CA GLU A 51 -0.18 1.20 19.13
C GLU A 51 -1.51 0.61 18.66
N PHE A 52 -1.71 0.41 17.35
CA PHE A 52 -2.90 -0.26 16.82
C PHE A 52 -3.15 -1.63 17.46
N TYR A 53 -2.10 -2.42 17.71
CA TYR A 53 -2.22 -3.74 18.34
C TYR A 53 -2.32 -3.68 19.86
N ALA A 54 -2.02 -2.53 20.47
CA ALA A 54 -2.11 -2.30 21.91
C ALA A 54 -3.47 -1.71 22.34
N LEU A 55 -4.26 -1.17 21.41
CA LEU A 55 -5.56 -0.56 21.68
C LEU A 55 -6.67 -1.60 21.90
N SER A 56 -7.68 -1.23 22.68
CA SER A 56 -8.94 -1.99 22.71
C SER A 56 -9.63 -1.91 21.34
N LEU A 57 -10.48 -2.89 21.04
CA LEU A 57 -11.24 -2.95 19.78
C LEU A 57 -12.02 -1.65 19.51
N GLU A 58 -12.62 -1.06 20.55
CA GLU A 58 -13.39 0.18 20.44
C GLU A 58 -12.51 1.37 20.03
N LEU A 59 -11.32 1.51 20.63
CA LEU A 59 -10.39 2.59 20.31
C LEU A 59 -9.70 2.40 18.95
N ALA A 60 -9.51 1.14 18.53
CA ALA A 60 -8.92 0.81 17.23
C ALA A 60 -9.91 0.92 16.06
N ALA A 61 -11.23 0.87 16.31
CA ALA A 61 -12.26 0.79 15.27
C ALA A 61 -12.17 1.89 14.19
N PRO A 62 -11.95 3.18 14.52
CA PRO A 62 -11.82 4.22 13.48
C PRO A 62 -10.58 4.03 12.60
N ALA A 63 -9.46 3.62 13.18
CA ALA A 63 -8.23 3.33 12.46
C ALA A 63 -8.35 2.07 11.58
N GLN A 64 -9.00 1.03 12.11
CA GLN A 64 -9.28 -0.20 11.36
C GLN A 64 -10.17 0.10 10.15
N ALA A 65 -11.22 0.91 10.30
CA ALA A 65 -12.09 1.30 9.21
C ALA A 65 -11.35 2.01 8.06
N LEU A 66 -10.35 2.84 8.37
CA LEU A 66 -9.50 3.49 7.35
C LEU A 66 -8.59 2.47 6.64
N ARG A 67 -7.98 1.54 7.40
CA ARG A 67 -7.17 0.44 6.84
C ARG A 67 -8.02 -0.45 5.92
N ASP A 68 -9.23 -0.77 6.32
CA ASP A 68 -10.16 -1.59 5.53
C ASP A 68 -10.53 -0.91 4.22
N LYS A 69 -10.82 0.40 4.25
CA LYS A 69 -11.08 1.18 3.03
C LYS A 69 -9.87 1.20 2.08
N ALA A 70 -8.67 1.44 2.60
CA ALA A 70 -7.44 1.41 1.79
C ALA A 70 -7.19 0.03 1.17
N ASN A 71 -7.37 -1.04 1.95
CA ASN A 71 -7.23 -2.42 1.48
C ASN A 71 -8.28 -2.77 0.43
N ALA A 72 -9.52 -2.30 0.60
CA ALA A 72 -10.59 -2.51 -0.36
C ALA A 72 -10.29 -1.86 -1.72
N MET A 73 -9.69 -0.67 -1.74
CA MET A 73 -9.25 -0.02 -2.99
C MET A 73 -8.21 -0.86 -3.75
N LEU A 74 -7.23 -1.42 -3.03
CA LEU A 74 -6.23 -2.28 -3.64
C LEU A 74 -6.85 -3.58 -4.16
N LEU A 75 -7.71 -4.22 -3.37
CA LEU A 75 -8.39 -5.46 -3.75
C LEU A 75 -9.32 -5.27 -4.96
N ASP A 76 -10.05 -4.16 -5.03
CA ASP A 76 -10.89 -3.83 -6.19
C ASP A 76 -10.04 -3.70 -7.47
N ALA A 77 -8.91 -2.98 -7.40
CA ALA A 77 -8.01 -2.85 -8.54
C ALA A 77 -7.46 -4.22 -8.98
N ILE A 78 -7.08 -5.08 -8.03
CA ILE A 78 -6.63 -6.45 -8.31
C ILE A 78 -7.74 -7.27 -8.98
N GLN A 79 -8.95 -7.25 -8.43
CA GLN A 79 -10.09 -8.00 -8.97
C GLN A 79 -10.45 -7.56 -10.39
N ARG A 80 -10.47 -6.25 -10.65
CA ARG A 80 -10.69 -5.73 -12.02
C ARG A 80 -9.57 -6.14 -12.97
N GLY A 81 -8.31 -6.13 -12.53
CA GLY A 81 -7.19 -6.60 -13.35
C GLY A 81 -7.28 -8.09 -13.66
N MET A 82 -7.73 -8.92 -12.72
CA MET A 82 -8.01 -10.34 -12.96
C MET A 82 -9.16 -10.53 -13.96
N ALA A 83 -10.26 -9.79 -13.80
CA ALA A 83 -11.39 -9.85 -14.73
C ALA A 83 -11.02 -9.41 -16.15
N GLN A 84 -10.01 -8.54 -16.30
CA GLN A 84 -9.47 -8.08 -17.57
C GLN A 84 -8.31 -8.95 -18.09
N GLY A 85 -7.95 -10.03 -17.40
CA GLY A 85 -6.83 -10.90 -17.78
C GLY A 85 -5.45 -10.26 -17.65
N GLN A 86 -5.33 -9.12 -16.95
CA GLN A 86 -4.06 -8.42 -16.72
C GLN A 86 -3.27 -9.01 -15.56
N PHE A 87 -3.95 -9.61 -14.57
CA PHE A 87 -3.35 -10.18 -13.38
C PHE A 87 -3.70 -11.66 -13.21
N SER A 88 -2.76 -12.42 -12.65
CA SER A 88 -2.87 -13.86 -12.36
C SER A 88 -2.18 -14.23 -11.04
N PRO A 89 -2.55 -13.60 -9.89
CA PRO A 89 -1.96 -13.93 -8.60
C PRO A 89 -2.31 -15.37 -8.19
N LEU A 90 -1.39 -16.04 -7.49
CA LEU A 90 -1.65 -17.37 -6.92
C LEU A 90 -2.88 -17.38 -6.00
N HIS A 91 -3.01 -16.35 -5.16
CA HIS A 91 -4.18 -16.13 -4.32
C HIS A 91 -4.37 -14.63 -4.06
N PRO A 92 -5.45 -13.99 -4.57
CA PRO A 92 -5.54 -12.52 -4.63
C PRO A 92 -5.46 -11.85 -3.26
N GLN A 93 -6.14 -12.39 -2.24
CA GLN A 93 -6.14 -11.80 -0.89
C GLN A 93 -4.77 -11.93 -0.20
N ILE A 94 -4.12 -13.10 -0.29
CA ILE A 94 -2.79 -13.34 0.29
C ILE A 94 -1.75 -12.46 -0.43
N THR A 95 -1.83 -12.36 -1.76
CA THR A 95 -0.96 -11.49 -2.54
C THR A 95 -1.15 -10.01 -2.16
N ALA A 96 -2.39 -9.54 -2.02
CA ALA A 96 -2.68 -8.18 -1.56
C ALA A 96 -2.11 -7.91 -0.14
N ALA A 97 -2.29 -8.86 0.79
CA ALA A 97 -1.73 -8.75 2.14
C ALA A 97 -0.20 -8.68 2.12
N ALA A 98 0.46 -9.48 1.26
CA ALA A 98 1.91 -9.42 1.10
C ALA A 98 2.37 -8.07 0.51
N ILE A 99 1.64 -7.51 -0.46
CA ILE A 99 1.91 -6.18 -1.04
C ILE A 99 1.84 -5.08 0.03
N VAL A 100 0.78 -5.07 0.84
CA VAL A 100 0.63 -4.11 1.96
C VAL A 100 1.71 -4.34 3.03
N GLY A 101 2.07 -5.61 3.26
CA GLY A 101 3.13 -5.98 4.19
C GLY A 101 4.49 -5.37 3.82
N MET A 102 4.85 -5.33 2.53
CA MET A 102 6.12 -4.74 2.08
C MET A 102 6.27 -3.29 2.57
N GLY A 103 5.25 -2.45 2.39
CA GLY A 103 5.31 -1.05 2.81
C GLY A 103 5.20 -0.87 4.32
N SER A 104 4.36 -1.65 4.98
CA SER A 104 4.17 -1.59 6.44
C SER A 104 5.45 -1.93 7.24
N ARG A 105 6.38 -2.68 6.63
CA ARG A 105 7.66 -3.05 7.25
C ARG A 105 8.80 -2.05 7.02
N ILE A 106 8.67 -1.12 6.08
CA ILE A 106 9.68 -0.08 5.77
C ILE A 106 10.28 0.58 7.00
N PRO A 107 9.50 1.00 8.01
CA PRO A 107 10.06 1.72 9.16
C PRO A 107 11.08 0.94 10.00
N HIS A 108 11.17 -0.39 9.82
CA HIS A 108 12.09 -1.25 10.58
C HIS A 108 13.47 -1.38 9.93
N TRP A 109 13.64 -0.94 8.68
CA TRP A 109 14.88 -1.19 7.93
C TRP A 109 15.30 -0.04 7.02
N PHE A 110 14.37 0.84 6.61
CA PHE A 110 14.69 1.98 5.75
C PHE A 110 15.27 3.13 6.57
N GLU A 111 16.39 3.69 6.08
CA GLU A 111 17.07 4.83 6.69
C GLU A 111 16.84 6.09 5.84
N PRO A 112 16.07 7.08 6.33
CA PRO A 112 15.91 8.37 5.65
C PRO A 112 17.26 9.08 5.47
N GLY A 113 17.55 9.54 4.26
CA GLY A 113 18.84 10.15 3.93
C GLY A 113 19.95 9.14 3.62
N GLY A 114 19.67 7.84 3.69
CA GLY A 114 20.57 6.78 3.27
C GLY A 114 20.73 6.67 1.74
N PRO A 115 21.39 5.60 1.26
CA PRO A 115 21.77 5.46 -0.16
C PRO A 115 20.60 5.22 -1.11
N ILE A 116 19.43 4.82 -0.60
CA ILE A 116 18.23 4.55 -1.40
C ILE A 116 17.28 5.74 -1.23
N ALA A 117 17.03 6.47 -2.31
CA ALA A 117 16.02 7.52 -2.31
C ALA A 117 14.61 6.94 -2.13
N VAL A 118 13.75 7.64 -1.38
CA VAL A 118 12.34 7.29 -1.16
C VAL A 118 11.61 7.01 -2.48
N GLU A 119 11.84 7.84 -3.50
CA GLU A 119 11.19 7.68 -4.80
C GLU A 119 11.63 6.40 -5.53
N THR A 120 12.91 6.04 -5.42
CA THR A 120 13.42 4.77 -5.96
C THR A 120 12.75 3.60 -5.26
N LEU A 121 12.70 3.61 -3.93
CA LEU A 121 12.03 2.58 -3.14
C LEU A 121 10.55 2.43 -3.53
N ALA A 122 9.82 3.54 -3.64
CA ALA A 122 8.41 3.57 -4.00
C ALA A 122 8.13 3.00 -5.40
N LYS A 123 8.94 3.38 -6.40
CA LYS A 123 8.86 2.81 -7.76
C LYS A 123 9.16 1.32 -7.75
N THR A 124 10.19 0.89 -7.02
CA THR A 124 10.56 -0.53 -6.93
C THR A 124 9.48 -1.37 -6.26
N HIS A 125 8.92 -0.95 -5.12
CA HIS A 125 7.81 -1.65 -4.48
C HIS A 125 6.58 -1.76 -5.39
N ALA A 126 6.25 -0.70 -6.14
CA ALA A 126 5.14 -0.72 -7.06
C ALA A 126 5.32 -1.74 -8.20
N GLU A 127 6.53 -1.86 -8.74
CA GLU A 127 6.87 -2.86 -9.75
C GLU A 127 6.89 -4.29 -9.17
N LEU A 128 7.43 -4.47 -7.96
CA LEU A 128 7.37 -5.76 -7.26
C LEU A 128 5.93 -6.22 -7.04
N ALA A 129 5.04 -5.30 -6.65
CA ALA A 129 3.62 -5.61 -6.49
C ALA A 129 2.97 -6.11 -7.79
N LEU A 130 3.27 -5.48 -8.92
CA LEU A 130 2.75 -5.94 -10.23
C LEU A 130 3.29 -7.33 -10.61
N ARG A 131 4.56 -7.62 -10.31
CA ARG A 131 5.14 -8.96 -10.51
C ARG A 131 4.50 -10.00 -9.61
N MET A 132 4.24 -9.67 -8.35
CA MET A 132 3.51 -10.56 -7.42
C MET A 132 2.09 -10.86 -7.90
N LEU A 133 1.47 -9.93 -8.64
CA LEU A 133 0.16 -10.11 -9.26
C LEU A 133 0.22 -10.89 -10.58
N GLY A 134 1.40 -11.34 -11.02
CA GLY A 134 1.56 -12.01 -12.32
C GLY A 134 1.21 -11.10 -13.49
N SER A 135 1.43 -9.78 -13.34
CA SER A 135 1.25 -8.82 -14.43
C SER A 135 2.24 -9.15 -15.55
N VAL A 136 1.73 -9.44 -16.74
CA VAL A 136 2.56 -9.56 -17.93
C VAL A 136 2.85 -8.13 -18.39
N SER A 137 4.10 -7.68 -18.30
CA SER A 137 4.51 -6.50 -19.06
C SER A 137 4.22 -6.79 -20.53
N GLY A 138 3.34 -6.02 -21.15
CA GLY A 138 3.10 -6.15 -22.59
C GLY A 138 4.44 -6.15 -23.31
N ALA A 139 4.71 -7.23 -24.04
CA ALA A 139 5.81 -7.29 -25.01
C ALA A 139 5.55 -6.31 -26.15
#